data_AF-A0A0S8B424-F1
#
_entry.id   AF-A0A0S8B424-F1
#
_cell.length_a   1.000
_cell.length_b   1.000
_cell.length_c   1.000
_cell.angle_alpha   90.00
_cell.angle_beta   90.00
_cell.angle_gamma   90.00
#
_symmetry.space_group_name_H-M   'P 1'
#
loop_
_entity.id
_entity.type
_entity.pdbx_description
1 polymer ?
#
loop_
_entity_poly.entity_id
_entity_poly.type
_entity_poly.pdbx_seq_one_letter_code
_entity_poly.pdbx_strand_id
1 'polypeptide(L)' 'MTIAESLLPEFDHEMATTRRLLERVPEDRFGWQPHEKSMTLGRLASHLAEMPDWGYEVCTGDEIDLAPQG' A
#
# COMPACT_ATOMS: atom_id res chain seq x y z
N MET A 1 -22.48 -6.08 -15.58
CA MET A 1 -21.22 -5.70 -14.92
C MET A 1 -21.29 -4.24 -14.56
N THR A 2 -21.32 -3.97 -13.27
CA THR A 2 -20.96 -2.66 -12.72
C THR A 2 -19.44 -2.49 -12.80
N ILE A 3 -18.97 -1.25 -12.65
CA ILE A 3 -17.53 -0.98 -12.55
C ILE A 3 -16.92 -1.73 -11.36
N ALA A 4 -17.65 -1.81 -10.23
CA ALA A 4 -17.21 -2.56 -9.05
C ALA A 4 -17.00 -4.05 -9.37
N GLU A 5 -17.93 -4.68 -10.08
CA GLU A 5 -17.81 -6.09 -10.49
C GLU A 5 -16.60 -6.36 -11.40
N SER A 6 -16.16 -5.37 -12.19
CA SER A 6 -14.94 -5.50 -13.00
C SER A 6 -13.64 -5.25 -12.24
N LEU A 7 -13.66 -4.41 -11.18
CA LEU A 7 -12.47 -4.04 -10.42
C LEU A 7 -12.11 -5.05 -9.32
N LEU A 8 -13.10 -5.77 -8.76
CA LEU A 8 -12.84 -6.75 -7.70
C LEU A 8 -11.83 -7.84 -8.08
N PRO A 9 -11.91 -8.48 -9.27
CA PRO A 9 -10.91 -9.47 -9.69
C PRO A 9 -9.50 -8.89 -9.89
N GLU A 10 -9.41 -7.63 -10.35
CA GLU A 10 -8.14 -6.91 -10.49
C GLU A 10 -7.53 -6.64 -9.12
N PHE A 11 -8.35 -6.18 -8.16
CA PHE A 11 -7.92 -5.98 -6.78
C PHE A 11 -7.37 -7.26 -6.16
N ASP A 12 -8.07 -8.40 -6.30
CA ASP A 12 -7.58 -9.68 -5.79
C ASP A 12 -6.24 -10.09 -6.41
N HIS A 13 -6.07 -9.85 -7.71
CA HIS A 13 -4.82 -10.12 -8.42
C HIS A 13 -3.67 -9.25 -7.89
N GLU A 14 -3.87 -7.94 -7.80
CA GLU A 14 -2.87 -7.00 -7.33
C GLU A 14 -2.50 -7.25 -5.86
N MET A 15 -3.47 -7.54 -5.00
CA MET A 15 -3.21 -7.85 -3.59
C MET A 15 -2.40 -9.14 -3.41
N ALA A 16 -2.62 -10.16 -4.26
CA ALA A 16 -1.78 -11.36 -4.26
C ALA A 16 -0.34 -11.06 -4.66
N THR A 17 -0.13 -10.19 -5.66
CA THR A 17 1.20 -9.76 -6.08
C THR A 17 1.91 -8.93 -5.00
N THR A 18 1.20 -7.98 -4.37
CA THR A 18 1.73 -7.17 -3.27
C THR A 18 2.23 -8.03 -2.12
N ARG A 19 1.43 -9.02 -1.65
CA ARG A 19 1.87 -9.96 -0.62
C ARG A 19 3.16 -10.70 -1.00
N ARG A 20 3.22 -11.26 -2.22
CA ARG A 20 4.40 -11.99 -2.73
C ARG A 20 5.65 -11.13 -2.83
N LEU A 21 5.51 -9.83 -3.07
CA LEU A 21 6.62 -8.88 -3.09
C LEU A 21 7.07 -8.53 -1.68
N LEU A 22 6.14 -8.27 -0.76
CA LEU A 22 6.45 -7.96 0.64
C LEU A 22 7.16 -9.13 1.33
N GLU A 23 6.77 -10.38 1.07
CA GLU A 23 7.43 -11.60 1.55
C GLU A 23 8.91 -11.72 1.11
N ARG A 24 9.30 -11.02 0.04
CA ARG A 24 10.65 -11.06 -0.53
C ARG A 24 11.53 -9.92 -0.05
N VAL A 25 11.03 -9.00 0.77
CA VAL A 25 11.80 -7.84 1.21
C VAL A 25 12.91 -8.33 2.17
N PRO A 26 14.20 -8.07 1.85
CA PRO A 26 15.30 -8.46 2.73
C PRO A 26 15.34 -7.56 3.98
N GLU A 27 15.02 -8.12 5.15
CA GLU A 27 14.95 -7.40 6.43
C GLU A 27 16.30 -6.77 6.83
N ASP A 28 17.41 -7.43 6.51
CA ASP A 28 18.77 -6.94 6.74
C ASP A 28 19.15 -5.72 5.87
N ARG A 29 18.29 -5.34 4.92
CA ARG A 29 18.51 -4.25 3.96
C ARG A 29 17.49 -3.15 4.06
N PHE A 30 16.69 -3.07 5.12
CA PHE A 30 15.69 -2.00 5.28
C PHE A 30 16.28 -0.58 5.18
N GLY A 31 17.55 -0.39 5.53
CA GLY A 31 18.24 0.90 5.39
C GLY A 31 18.74 1.23 3.97
N TRP A 32 18.70 0.28 3.03
CA TRP A 32 19.15 0.52 1.65
C TRP A 32 18.25 1.56 0.96
N GLN A 33 18.86 2.41 0.14
CA GLN A 33 18.15 3.36 -0.71
C GLN A 33 18.54 3.14 -2.18
N PRO A 34 17.59 3.19 -3.12
CA PRO A 34 17.91 3.15 -4.55
C PRO A 34 18.65 4.40 -5.02
N HIS A 35 18.43 5.53 -4.35
CA HIS A 35 19.04 6.83 -4.61
C HIS A 35 18.99 7.68 -3.34
N GLU A 36 19.94 8.60 -3.13
CA GLU A 36 20.07 9.40 -1.89
C GLU A 36 18.84 10.27 -1.56
N LYS A 37 18.05 10.61 -2.58
CA LYS A 37 16.80 11.38 -2.44
C LYS A 37 15.56 10.52 -2.20
N SER A 38 15.69 9.20 -2.28
CA SER A 38 14.58 8.25 -2.13
C SER A 38 14.40 7.83 -0.67
N MET A 39 13.20 7.36 -0.36
CA MET A 39 12.93 6.67 0.90
C MET A 39 13.72 5.37 0.99
N THR A 40 13.95 4.90 2.22
CA THR A 40 14.61 3.61 2.46
C THR A 40 13.74 2.45 2.00
N LEU A 41 14.34 1.29 1.75
CA LEU A 41 13.63 0.07 1.34
C LEU A 41 12.54 -0.30 2.34
N GLY A 42 12.82 -0.19 3.65
CA GLY A 42 11.84 -0.45 4.69
C GLY A 42 10.64 0.49 4.61
N ARG A 43 10.88 1.80 4.38
CA ARG A 43 9.80 2.77 4.21
C ARG A 43 9.01 2.54 2.91
N LEU A 44 9.68 2.21 1.81
CA LEU A 44 9.02 1.89 0.55
C LEU A 44 8.14 0.64 0.65
N ALA A 45 8.62 -0.42 1.31
CA ALA A 45 7.85 -1.63 1.57
C ALA A 45 6.64 -1.34 2.48
N SER A 46 6.84 -0.58 3.56
CA SER A 46 5.75 -0.17 4.45
C SER A 46 4.72 0.68 3.71
N HIS A 47 5.17 1.63 2.89
CA HIS A 47 4.28 2.47 2.09
C HIS A 47 3.42 1.65 1.15
N LEU A 48 3.98 0.64 0.48
CA LEU A 48 3.22 -0.28 -0.36
C LEU A 48 2.17 -1.07 0.44
N ALA A 49 2.50 -1.48 1.68
CA ALA A 49 1.58 -2.19 2.57
C ALA A 49 0.43 -1.31 3.10
N GLU A 50 0.65 0.00 3.25
CA GLU A 50 -0.34 1.00 3.69
C GLU A 50 -1.35 1.38 2.59
N MET A 51 -1.01 1.19 1.30
CA MET A 51 -1.85 1.63 0.17
C MET A 51 -3.30 1.08 0.18
N PRO A 52 -3.57 -0.20 0.53
CA PRO A 52 -4.93 -0.73 0.56
C PRO A 52 -5.86 -0.03 1.57
N ASP A 53 -5.31 0.53 2.66
CA ASP A 53 -6.11 1.19 3.69
C ASP A 53 -6.83 2.43 3.11
N TRP A 54 -6.21 3.15 2.18
CA TRP A 54 -6.86 4.26 1.47
C TRP A 54 -8.10 3.83 0.70
N GLY A 55 -8.10 2.63 0.13
CA GLY A 55 -9.27 2.07 -0.55
C GLY A 55 -10.42 1.82 0.41
N TYR A 56 -10.11 1.32 1.61
CA TYR A 56 -11.10 1.15 2.68
C TYR A 56 -11.67 2.50 3.11
N GLU A 57 -10.81 3.46 3.48
CA GLU A 57 -11.20 4.79 3.94
C GLU A 57 -12.11 5.51 2.92
N VAL A 58 -11.75 5.49 1.63
CA VAL A 58 -12.57 6.10 0.57
C VAL A 58 -13.92 5.42 0.39
N CYS A 59 -14.02 4.11 0.67
CA CYS A 59 -15.28 3.38 0.54
C CYS A 59 -16.19 3.54 1.76
N THR A 60 -15.65 3.80 2.94
CA THR A 60 -16.40 3.78 4.20
C THR A 60 -16.54 5.13 4.88
N GLY A 61 -15.67 6.09 4.56
CA GLY A 61 -15.65 7.43 5.13
C GLY A 61 -16.11 8.49 4.13
N ASP A 62 -16.67 9.58 4.66
CA ASP A 62 -17.04 10.76 3.86
C ASP A 62 -15.87 11.76 3.72
N GLU A 63 -14.89 11.69 4.61
CA GLU A 63 -13.70 12.55 4.64
C GLU A 63 -12.51 11.84 5.30
N ILE A 64 -11.31 12.37 5.06
CA ILE A 64 -10.07 11.93 5.72
C ILE A 64 -9.48 13.13 6.46
N ASP A 65 -9.41 13.06 7.79
CA ASP A 65 -8.72 14.04 8.61
C ASP A 65 -7.23 13.68 8.71
N LEU A 66 -6.37 14.47 8.07
CA LEU A 66 -4.92 14.30 8.09
C LEU A 66 -4.26 14.90 9.34
N ALA A 67 -5.01 15.61 10.20
CA ALA A 67 -4.54 16.23 11.42
C ALA A 67 -5.58 16.18 12.56
N PRO A 68 -6.02 14.98 12.97
CA PRO A 68 -7.01 14.83 14.02
C PRO A 68 -6.49 15.38 15.35
N GLN A 69 -7.27 16.25 15.97
CA GLN A 69 -7.03 16.70 17.34
C GLN A 69 -7.58 15.61 18.28
N GLY A 70 -6.67 14.95 19.01
CA GLY A 70 -7.02 13.95 20.02
C GLY A 70 -7.75 14.52 21.23
#